data_AF-A0A1I0S155-F1
#
_entry.id   AF-A0A1I0S155-F1
#
_cell.length_a   1.000
_cell.length_b   1.000
_cell.length_c   1.000
_cell.angle_alpha   90.00
_cell.angle_beta   90.00
_cell.angle_gamma   90.00
#
_symmetry.space_group_name_H-M   'P 1'
#
loop_
_entity.id
_entity.type
_entity.pdbx_description
1 polymer ?
#
loop_
_entity_poly.entity_id
_entity_poly.type
_entity_poly.pdbx_seq_one_letter_code
_entity_poly.pdbx_strand_id
1 'polypeptide(L)'
;MTKKLLLIFGLLLFSKHFSQSEKLIGEWFLDRTVKSDGNNLEINNPKYSMFLTYKINPNELMINNIKFKAKFSVDQIKLDNRNFKYWFEKDYLLIQEGNEISLFLKADNFIKKYPEFEPKVEIRNNDSVIVANQIIHPIFNNEKTFDDFIIPLMTQESSKNMNDLYFNAEYILTKDNKITDIKIINKRTPQYDSQFIQALKKAEKYYENPYKKNLLIVEEKHFLKWYDDLKDNSEKELHNYIYEGSGFYDNNNFEKAIEKLSKIDQLDIKDNKFMMNIHDAYIKLGISYLALGKNDQACINFRKAGNLTDFAVRNYLKDFCK
;
A
#
# COMPACT_ATOMS: atom_id res chain seq x y z
N MET A 1 1.52 52.71 -21.61
CA MET A 1 1.10 52.18 -20.29
C MET A 1 0.59 50.74 -20.37
N THR A 2 -0.17 50.39 -21.41
CA THR A 2 -0.72 49.04 -21.70
C THR A 2 0.33 47.92 -21.86
N LYS A 3 1.47 48.15 -22.52
CA LYS A 3 2.55 47.13 -22.63
C LYS A 3 3.19 46.73 -21.29
N LYS A 4 3.35 47.67 -20.35
CA LYS A 4 3.88 47.38 -19.00
C LYS A 4 2.85 46.62 -18.15
N LEU A 5 1.56 46.94 -18.26
CA LEU A 5 0.48 46.20 -17.60
C LEU A 5 0.33 44.76 -18.13
N LEU A 6 0.45 44.55 -19.44
CA LEU A 6 0.46 43.21 -20.05
C LEU A 6 1.65 42.36 -19.58
N LEU A 7 2.83 42.97 -19.41
CA LEU A 7 4.02 42.27 -18.91
C LEU A 7 3.87 41.87 -17.44
N ILE A 8 3.28 42.75 -16.61
CA ILE A 8 2.98 42.48 -15.20
C ILE A 8 1.90 41.40 -15.07
N PHE A 9 0.84 41.44 -15.88
CA PHE A 9 -0.17 40.38 -15.93
C PHE A 9 0.42 39.05 -16.38
N GLY A 10 1.31 39.06 -17.38
CA GLY A 10 2.06 37.88 -17.80
C GLY A 10 2.89 37.30 -16.65
N LEU A 11 3.70 38.12 -15.97
CA LEU A 11 4.52 37.70 -14.85
C LEU A 11 3.69 37.12 -13.68
N LEU A 12 2.54 37.71 -13.37
CA LEU A 12 1.62 37.22 -12.33
C LEU A 12 0.96 35.88 -12.70
N LEU A 13 0.66 35.66 -13.97
CA LEU A 13 0.14 34.39 -14.46
C LEU A 13 1.24 33.31 -14.42
N PHE A 14 2.46 33.62 -14.88
CA PHE A 14 3.59 32.70 -14.82
C PHE A 14 3.97 32.32 -13.38
N SER A 15 3.96 33.26 -12.44
CA SER A 15 4.26 32.96 -11.03
C SER A 15 3.21 32.06 -10.38
N LYS A 16 1.92 32.23 -10.71
CA LYS A 16 0.85 31.35 -10.21
C LYS A 16 0.94 29.95 -10.80
N HIS A 17 1.19 29.84 -12.11
CA HIS A 17 1.41 28.55 -12.79
C HIS A 17 2.59 27.80 -12.18
N PHE A 18 3.72 28.47 -12.00
CA PHE A 18 4.93 27.88 -11.43
C PHE A 18 4.71 27.44 -9.98
N SER A 19 4.13 28.31 -9.15
CA SER A 19 3.84 28.01 -7.73
C SER A 19 2.87 26.83 -7.54
N GLN A 20 1.84 26.69 -8.39
CA GLN A 20 0.91 25.56 -8.31
C GLN A 20 1.58 24.25 -8.74
N SER A 21 2.45 24.30 -9.76
CA SER A 21 3.24 23.14 -10.18
C SER A 21 4.26 22.71 -9.13
N GLU A 22 4.91 23.65 -8.41
CA GLU A 22 5.83 23.33 -7.32
C GLU A 22 5.11 22.71 -6.12
N LYS A 23 3.92 23.23 -5.75
CA LYS A 23 3.12 22.68 -4.65
C LYS A 23 2.73 21.22 -4.89
N LEU A 24 2.55 20.83 -6.16
CA LEU A 24 2.16 19.48 -6.55
C LEU A 24 3.30 18.45 -6.38
N ILE A 25 4.56 18.87 -6.43
CA ILE A 25 5.72 17.97 -6.42
C ILE A 25 5.85 17.20 -5.09
N GLY A 26 6.32 15.96 -5.20
CA GLY A 26 6.65 15.06 -4.09
C GLY A 26 5.62 13.96 -3.90
N GLU A 27 5.69 13.29 -2.75
CA GLU A 27 4.86 12.12 -2.43
C GLU A 27 3.55 12.50 -1.74
N TRP A 28 2.49 11.75 -2.02
CA TRP A 28 1.12 11.98 -1.62
C TRP A 28 0.45 10.65 -1.28
N PHE A 29 -0.18 10.57 -0.12
CA PHE A 29 -0.81 9.36 0.42
C PHE A 29 -2.33 9.53 0.43
N LEU A 30 -3.06 8.56 -0.10
CA LEU A 30 -4.51 8.58 -0.14
C LEU A 30 -5.07 8.52 1.29
N ASP A 31 -5.89 9.50 1.65
CA ASP A 31 -6.68 9.46 2.88
C ASP A 31 -8.00 8.72 2.63
N ARG A 32 -8.74 9.13 1.59
CA ARG A 32 -9.99 8.49 1.16
C ARG A 32 -10.37 8.89 -0.27
N THR A 33 -11.31 8.15 -0.85
CA THR A 33 -11.99 8.49 -2.09
C THR A 33 -13.47 8.74 -1.81
N VAL A 34 -14.05 9.75 -2.45
CA VAL A 34 -15.48 10.10 -2.37
C VAL A 34 -16.06 10.27 -3.77
N LYS A 35 -17.38 10.28 -3.88
CA LYS A 35 -18.09 10.67 -5.10
C LYS A 35 -17.99 12.18 -5.30
N SER A 36 -18.21 12.65 -6.52
CA SER A 36 -18.12 14.08 -6.86
C SER A 36 -19.14 14.97 -6.14
N ASP A 37 -20.24 14.38 -5.66
CA ASP A 37 -21.25 15.03 -4.81
C ASP A 37 -20.85 15.09 -3.32
N GLY A 38 -19.68 14.54 -2.96
CA GLY A 38 -19.17 14.47 -1.59
C GLY A 38 -19.62 13.24 -0.80
N ASN A 39 -20.49 12.39 -1.36
CA ASN A 39 -20.92 11.17 -0.69
C ASN A 39 -19.81 10.10 -0.68
N ASN A 40 -19.87 9.21 0.31
CA ASN A 40 -18.99 8.05 0.35
C ASN A 40 -19.22 7.11 -0.85
N LEU A 41 -18.18 6.37 -1.22
CA LEU A 41 -18.32 5.23 -2.13
C LEU A 41 -19.18 4.13 -1.48
N GLU A 42 -19.73 3.24 -2.29
CA GLU A 42 -20.35 2.02 -1.83
C GLU A 42 -19.36 1.18 -1.01
N ILE A 43 -19.83 0.52 0.05
CA ILE A 43 -18.98 -0.23 0.99
C ILE A 43 -18.25 -1.43 0.36
N ASN A 44 -18.68 -1.91 -0.80
CA ASN A 44 -18.03 -2.98 -1.56
C ASN A 44 -17.19 -2.44 -2.73
N ASN A 45 -17.09 -1.11 -2.88
CA ASN A 45 -16.20 -0.50 -3.87
C ASN A 45 -14.74 -0.73 -3.45
N PRO A 46 -13.86 -1.27 -4.31
CA PRO A 46 -12.47 -1.57 -3.97
C PRO A 46 -11.65 -0.32 -3.59
N LYS A 47 -12.12 0.88 -3.94
CA LYS A 47 -11.46 2.15 -3.58
C LYS A 47 -11.95 2.75 -2.25
N TYR A 48 -12.90 2.10 -1.56
CA TYR A 48 -13.43 2.59 -0.28
C TYR A 48 -12.32 2.67 0.78
N SER A 49 -11.50 1.63 0.87
CA SER A 49 -10.31 1.56 1.73
C SER A 49 -9.20 0.84 0.97
N MET A 50 -8.18 1.58 0.55
CA MET A 50 -7.04 1.02 -0.19
C MET A 50 -5.77 1.82 0.08
N PHE A 51 -4.62 1.18 -0.12
CA PHE A 51 -3.35 1.90 -0.19
C PHE A 51 -3.14 2.46 -1.60
N LEU A 52 -2.93 3.76 -1.69
CA LEU A 52 -2.60 4.44 -2.94
C LEU A 52 -1.65 5.60 -2.66
N THR A 53 -0.51 5.60 -3.35
CA THR A 53 0.47 6.68 -3.29
C THR A 53 0.76 7.26 -4.65
N TYR A 54 0.88 8.58 -4.70
CA TYR A 54 1.29 9.35 -5.87
C TYR A 54 2.63 10.01 -5.56
N LYS A 55 3.66 9.76 -6.37
CA LYS A 55 4.89 10.56 -6.35
C LYS A 55 4.94 11.39 -7.62
N ILE A 56 4.90 12.70 -7.47
CA ILE A 56 4.81 13.65 -8.58
C ILE A 56 6.16 14.34 -8.76
N ASN A 57 6.73 14.20 -9.95
CA ASN A 57 7.94 14.88 -10.42
C ASN A 57 7.57 15.78 -11.62
N PRO A 58 8.43 16.73 -12.05
CA PRO A 58 8.07 17.69 -13.10
C PRO A 58 7.54 17.11 -14.41
N ASN A 59 7.93 15.89 -14.80
CA ASN A 59 7.51 15.24 -16.05
C ASN A 59 7.03 13.79 -15.85
N GLU A 60 6.79 13.38 -14.60
CA GLU A 60 6.49 11.99 -14.26
C GLU A 60 5.50 11.95 -13.10
N LEU A 61 4.51 11.08 -13.21
CA LEU A 61 3.66 10.65 -12.11
C LEU A 61 3.94 9.18 -11.84
N MET A 62 4.27 8.85 -10.60
CA MET A 62 4.40 7.46 -10.17
C MET A 62 3.19 7.10 -9.30
N ILE A 63 2.47 6.04 -9.65
CA ILE A 63 1.30 5.53 -8.89
C ILE A 63 1.67 4.16 -8.35
N ASN A 64 1.70 3.98 -7.02
CA ASN A 64 2.11 2.72 -6.37
C ASN A 64 3.40 2.12 -7.00
N ASN A 65 4.44 2.94 -7.15
CA ASN A 65 5.73 2.60 -7.76
C ASN A 65 5.74 2.33 -9.28
N ILE A 66 4.61 2.46 -9.96
CA ILE A 66 4.54 2.38 -11.43
C ILE A 66 4.72 3.77 -12.02
N LYS A 67 5.75 3.95 -12.86
CA LYS A 67 6.10 5.25 -13.47
C LYS A 67 5.28 5.51 -14.73
N PHE A 68 4.74 6.72 -14.83
CA PHE A 68 4.03 7.23 -16.00
C PHE A 68 4.65 8.55 -16.44
N LYS A 69 4.86 8.71 -17.75
CA LYS A 69 5.14 10.03 -18.32
C LYS A 69 3.92 10.92 -18.10
N ALA A 70 4.14 12.11 -17.58
CA ALA A 70 3.06 13.01 -17.21
C ALA A 70 3.31 14.43 -17.76
N LYS A 71 2.24 15.06 -18.25
CA LYS A 71 2.21 16.47 -18.60
C LYS A 71 1.30 17.20 -17.61
N PHE A 72 1.85 18.25 -16.99
CA PHE A 72 1.16 19.03 -15.98
C PHE A 72 0.70 20.36 -16.56
N SER A 73 -0.52 20.75 -16.19
CA SER A 73 -1.09 22.07 -16.42
C SER A 73 -1.71 22.59 -15.12
N VAL A 74 -2.37 23.75 -15.14
CA VAL A 74 -2.91 24.42 -13.94
C VAL A 74 -3.80 23.51 -13.11
N ASP A 75 -4.65 22.76 -13.77
CA ASP A 75 -5.74 21.99 -13.16
C ASP A 75 -5.82 20.57 -13.70
N GLN A 76 -4.87 20.15 -14.56
CA GLN A 76 -4.87 18.80 -15.14
C GLN A 76 -3.51 18.12 -15.09
N ILE A 77 -3.55 16.82 -14.83
CA ILE A 77 -2.44 15.88 -15.00
C ILE A 77 -2.83 14.94 -16.15
N LYS A 78 -2.05 14.98 -17.24
CA LYS A 78 -2.27 14.13 -18.41
C LYS A 78 -1.22 13.03 -18.49
N LEU A 79 -1.68 11.80 -18.53
CA LEU A 79 -0.91 10.61 -18.92
C LEU A 79 -1.27 10.22 -20.36
N ASP A 80 -0.60 9.22 -20.93
CA ASP A 80 -0.86 8.78 -22.31
C ASP A 80 -2.30 8.28 -22.53
N ASN A 81 -2.92 7.67 -21.51
CA ASN A 81 -4.26 7.07 -21.59
C ASN A 81 -5.23 7.56 -20.51
N ARG A 82 -4.84 8.53 -19.66
CA ARG A 82 -5.64 9.01 -18.53
C ARG A 82 -5.49 10.52 -18.38
N ASN A 83 -6.54 11.17 -17.91
CA ASN A 83 -6.52 12.58 -17.58
C ASN A 83 -7.20 12.79 -16.23
N PHE A 84 -6.54 13.54 -15.36
CA PHE A 84 -7.04 13.87 -14.05
C PHE A 84 -7.26 15.37 -13.94
N LYS A 85 -8.37 15.79 -13.34
CA LYS A 85 -8.46 17.15 -12.80
C LYS A 85 -7.87 17.17 -11.40
N TYR A 86 -7.18 18.24 -11.03
CA TYR A 86 -6.69 18.40 -9.67
C TYR A 86 -6.83 19.82 -9.14
N TRP A 87 -6.97 19.92 -7.83
CA TRP A 87 -6.95 21.20 -7.10
C TRP A 87 -6.49 20.97 -5.67
N PHE A 88 -6.24 22.06 -4.95
CA PHE A 88 -5.89 22.01 -3.54
C PHE A 88 -7.02 22.58 -2.68
N GLU A 89 -7.34 21.89 -1.59
CA GLU A 89 -8.22 22.40 -0.56
C GLU A 89 -7.57 22.20 0.80
N LYS A 90 -7.26 23.31 1.48
CA LYS A 90 -6.44 23.30 2.71
C LYS A 90 -5.12 22.55 2.46
N ASP A 91 -4.91 21.46 3.20
CA ASP A 91 -3.74 20.59 3.15
C ASP A 91 -3.85 19.44 2.14
N TYR A 92 -5.01 19.28 1.50
CA TYR A 92 -5.28 18.20 0.57
C TYR A 92 -4.90 18.55 -0.87
N LEU A 93 -4.36 17.56 -1.57
CA LEU A 93 -4.43 17.45 -3.02
C LEU A 93 -5.66 16.61 -3.36
N LEU A 94 -6.58 17.18 -4.14
CA LEU A 94 -7.75 16.48 -4.63
C LEU A 94 -7.52 16.14 -6.10
N ILE A 95 -7.75 14.88 -6.46
CA ILE A 95 -7.60 14.37 -7.82
C ILE A 95 -8.91 13.74 -8.23
N GLN A 96 -9.53 14.27 -9.29
CA GLN A 96 -10.77 13.76 -9.84
C GLN A 96 -10.51 12.93 -11.09
N GLU A 97 -11.09 11.73 -11.11
CA GLU A 97 -11.18 10.84 -12.26
C GLU A 97 -12.62 10.37 -12.43
N GLY A 98 -13.28 10.80 -13.51
CA GLY A 98 -14.70 10.54 -13.69
C GLY A 98 -15.56 11.15 -12.57
N ASN A 99 -16.34 10.30 -11.89
CA ASN A 99 -17.26 10.71 -10.83
C ASN A 99 -16.67 10.56 -9.41
N GLU A 100 -15.38 10.25 -9.30
CA GLU A 100 -14.69 10.01 -8.02
C GLU A 100 -13.63 11.09 -7.78
N ILE A 101 -13.45 11.46 -6.52
CA ILE A 101 -12.45 12.41 -6.06
C ILE A 101 -11.62 11.72 -4.98
N SER A 102 -10.33 11.57 -5.24
CA SER A 102 -9.34 11.03 -4.32
C SER A 102 -8.69 12.18 -3.54
N LEU A 103 -8.69 12.08 -2.22
CA LEU A 103 -8.13 13.09 -1.31
C LEU A 103 -6.79 12.59 -0.79
N PHE A 104 -5.71 13.30 -1.11
CA PHE A 104 -4.35 12.96 -0.72
C PHE A 104 -3.73 13.96 0.24
N LEU A 105 -2.86 13.47 1.13
CA LEU A 105 -2.06 14.28 2.04
C LEU A 105 -0.56 14.00 1.85
N LYS A 106 0.28 15.00 2.13
CA LYS A 106 1.71 14.81 2.35
C LYS A 106 1.96 14.00 3.63
N ALA A 107 3.11 13.32 3.73
CA ALA A 107 3.48 12.50 4.89
C ALA A 107 3.25 13.21 6.24
N ASP A 108 3.80 14.41 6.42
CA ASP A 108 3.69 15.17 7.67
C ASP A 108 2.22 15.47 8.04
N ASN A 109 1.42 15.89 7.06
CA ASN A 109 -0.01 16.17 7.28
C ASN A 109 -0.81 14.88 7.52
N PHE A 110 -0.42 13.78 6.87
CA PHE A 110 -1.02 12.47 7.06
C PHE A 110 -0.78 11.97 8.49
N ILE A 111 0.47 11.97 8.96
CA ILE A 111 0.85 11.53 10.32
C ILE A 111 0.24 12.45 11.38
N LYS A 112 0.24 13.77 11.16
CA LYS A 112 -0.43 14.71 12.07
C LYS A 112 -1.92 14.40 12.24
N LYS A 113 -2.59 13.99 11.16
CA LYS A 113 -4.00 13.61 11.19
C LYS A 113 -4.22 12.20 11.75
N TYR A 114 -3.25 11.30 11.55
CA TYR A 114 -3.30 9.88 11.88
C TYR A 114 -2.04 9.45 12.64
N PRO A 115 -1.97 9.77 13.95
CA PRO A 115 -0.78 9.51 14.77
C PRO A 115 -0.41 8.04 14.88
N GLU A 116 -1.32 7.10 14.58
CA GLU A 116 -1.01 5.67 14.50
C GLU A 116 0.06 5.32 13.44
N PHE A 117 0.31 6.21 12.47
CA PHE A 117 1.38 6.10 11.48
C PHE A 117 2.69 6.78 11.89
N GLU A 118 2.75 7.39 13.08
CA GLU A 118 4.02 7.89 13.60
C GLU A 118 4.99 6.71 13.76
N PRO A 119 6.19 6.79 13.16
CA PRO A 119 7.07 5.64 13.14
C PRO A 119 7.61 5.37 14.54
N LYS A 120 7.66 4.10 14.91
CA LYS A 120 8.25 3.67 16.19
C LYS A 120 9.75 3.92 16.17
N VAL A 121 10.33 4.15 17.34
CA VAL A 121 11.79 4.25 17.52
C VAL A 121 12.26 3.06 18.33
N GLU A 122 13.27 2.36 17.82
CA GLU A 122 13.97 1.28 18.52
C GLU A 122 15.42 1.66 18.80
N ILE A 123 16.02 0.99 19.79
CA ILE A 123 17.45 1.09 20.08
C ILE A 123 18.13 -0.20 19.60
N ARG A 124 19.08 -0.06 18.67
CA ARG A 124 19.87 -1.17 18.12
C ARG A 124 21.34 -0.77 18.15
N ASN A 125 22.18 -1.60 18.77
CA ASN A 125 23.63 -1.34 18.89
C ASN A 125 23.97 0.05 19.49
N ASN A 126 23.20 0.51 20.48
CA ASN A 126 23.26 1.85 21.09
C ASN A 126 22.90 3.03 20.18
N ASP A 127 22.45 2.78 18.95
CA ASP A 127 21.90 3.79 18.06
C ASP A 127 20.38 3.75 18.03
N SER A 128 19.78 4.93 17.84
CA SER A 128 18.35 5.06 17.61
C SER A 128 18.03 4.81 16.13
N VAL A 129 17.12 3.87 15.89
CA VAL A 129 16.61 3.53 14.55
C VAL A 129 15.12 3.80 14.47
N ILE A 130 14.68 4.37 13.35
CA ILE A 130 13.26 4.57 13.05
C ILE A 130 12.74 3.32 12.35
N VAL A 131 11.67 2.73 12.85
CA VAL A 131 11.01 1.60 12.20
C VAL A 131 10.25 2.13 10.98
N ALA A 132 10.65 1.67 9.79
CA ALA A 132 9.99 2.03 8.56
C ALA A 132 8.54 1.51 8.54
N ASN A 133 7.65 2.28 7.91
CA ASN A 133 6.25 1.91 7.70
C ASN A 133 5.78 2.40 6.33
N GLN A 134 4.50 2.21 6.00
CA GLN A 134 3.95 2.57 4.69
C GLN A 134 3.99 4.07 4.36
N ILE A 135 4.21 4.95 5.35
CA ILE A 135 4.37 6.40 5.16
C ILE A 135 5.84 6.82 5.21
N ILE A 136 6.59 6.29 6.18
CA ILE A 136 7.99 6.57 6.43
C ILE A 136 8.81 5.38 5.94
N HIS A 137 9.16 5.40 4.67
CA HIS A 137 9.92 4.32 4.01
C HIS A 137 11.05 4.89 3.13
N PRO A 138 12.11 4.10 2.88
CA PRO A 138 13.12 4.50 1.92
C PRO A 138 12.54 4.60 0.50
N ILE A 139 13.25 5.30 -0.37
CA ILE A 139 12.96 5.37 -1.80
C ILE A 139 13.86 4.36 -2.51
N PHE A 140 13.26 3.50 -3.34
CA PHE A 140 14.01 2.59 -4.21
C PHE A 140 14.07 3.17 -5.64
N ASN A 141 15.19 3.79 -5.99
CA ASN A 141 15.39 4.47 -7.26
C ASN A 141 15.98 3.55 -8.33
N ASN A 142 15.15 2.60 -8.80
CA ASN A 142 15.47 1.74 -9.94
C ASN A 142 14.40 1.89 -11.04
N GLU A 143 14.69 1.41 -12.25
CA GLU A 143 13.67 1.30 -13.31
C GLU A 143 12.59 0.26 -12.94
N LYS A 144 12.99 -0.78 -12.21
CA LYS A 144 12.10 -1.83 -11.68
C LYS A 144 11.67 -1.51 -10.24
N THR A 145 10.57 -2.11 -9.81
CA THR A 145 10.25 -2.18 -8.38
C THR A 145 11.32 -3.00 -7.64
N PHE A 146 11.40 -2.88 -6.31
CA PHE A 146 12.35 -3.68 -5.52
C PHE A 146 12.15 -5.18 -5.78
N ASP A 147 10.90 -5.63 -5.80
CA ASP A 147 10.52 -7.02 -6.03
C ASP A 147 10.93 -7.51 -7.42
N ASP A 148 10.61 -6.73 -8.46
CA ASP A 148 11.00 -7.04 -9.84
C ASP A 148 12.53 -6.98 -10.07
N PHE A 149 13.24 -6.24 -9.21
CA PHE A 149 14.70 -6.18 -9.22
C PHE A 149 15.33 -7.41 -8.58
N ILE A 150 14.84 -7.86 -7.41
CA ILE A 150 15.46 -8.97 -6.66
C ILE A 150 15.08 -10.35 -7.21
N ILE A 151 13.83 -10.54 -7.68
CA ILE A 151 13.31 -11.85 -8.10
C ILE A 151 14.22 -12.52 -9.16
N PRO A 152 14.70 -11.82 -10.21
CA PRO A 152 15.59 -12.41 -11.21
C PRO A 152 16.99 -12.77 -10.70
N LEU A 153 17.38 -12.28 -9.51
CA LEU A 153 18.68 -12.55 -8.89
C LEU A 153 18.66 -13.81 -8.02
N MET A 154 17.50 -14.46 -7.89
CA MET A 154 17.25 -15.57 -6.99
C MET A 154 16.74 -16.78 -7.78
N THR A 155 17.07 -17.98 -7.32
CA THR A 155 16.55 -19.22 -7.91
C THR A 155 15.09 -19.37 -7.55
N GLN A 156 14.24 -19.51 -8.57
CA GLN A 156 12.82 -19.76 -8.39
C GLN A 156 12.59 -21.26 -8.16
N GLU A 157 12.00 -21.59 -7.01
CA GLU A 157 11.59 -22.95 -6.70
C GLU A 157 10.18 -23.22 -7.25
N SER A 158 9.88 -24.48 -7.57
CA SER A 158 8.52 -24.89 -7.90
C SER A 158 7.63 -24.82 -6.65
N SER A 159 6.41 -24.32 -6.78
CA SER A 159 5.39 -24.28 -5.70
C SER A 159 5.17 -25.64 -5.02
N LYS A 160 5.30 -26.74 -5.78
CA LYS A 160 5.23 -28.12 -5.29
C LYS A 160 6.21 -28.42 -4.16
N ASN A 161 7.37 -27.77 -4.21
CA ASN A 161 8.47 -27.99 -3.28
C ASN A 161 8.48 -26.97 -2.12
N MET A 162 7.55 -26.01 -2.13
CA MET A 162 7.49 -24.97 -1.10
C MET A 162 6.72 -25.46 0.12
N ASN A 163 7.40 -25.66 1.24
CA ASN A 163 6.77 -26.01 2.52
C ASN A 163 6.41 -24.77 3.34
N ASP A 164 7.32 -23.80 3.42
CA ASP A 164 7.10 -22.51 4.06
C ASP A 164 6.77 -21.44 3.00
N LEU A 165 5.61 -20.79 3.16
CA LEU A 165 5.07 -19.79 2.23
C LEU A 165 5.26 -18.35 2.72
N TYR A 166 6.01 -18.18 3.80
CA TYR A 166 6.28 -16.88 4.39
C TYR A 166 7.77 -16.74 4.66
N PHE A 167 8.33 -15.63 4.22
CA PHE A 167 9.70 -15.22 4.49
C PHE A 167 9.69 -13.77 4.95
N ASN A 168 10.52 -13.45 5.94
CA ASN A 168 10.81 -12.07 6.25
C ASN A 168 12.23 -11.86 6.76
N ALA A 169 12.74 -10.66 6.49
CA ALA A 169 14.05 -10.22 6.94
C ALA A 169 13.97 -8.78 7.43
N GLU A 170 14.75 -8.47 8.45
CA GLU A 170 14.99 -7.09 8.89
C GLU A 170 16.41 -6.65 8.51
N TYR A 171 16.60 -5.38 8.18
CA TYR A 171 17.92 -4.78 7.99
C TYR A 171 17.88 -3.29 8.31
N ILE A 172 19.05 -2.70 8.55
CA ILE A 172 19.19 -1.26 8.75
C ILE A 172 19.63 -0.63 7.44
N LEU A 173 18.87 0.36 6.97
CA LEU A 173 19.35 1.33 5.98
C LEU A 173 19.85 2.56 6.72
N THR A 174 21.16 2.78 6.68
CA THR A 174 21.77 3.90 7.40
C THR A 174 21.36 5.24 6.79
N LYS A 175 21.59 6.33 7.54
CA LYS A 175 21.47 7.70 7.02
C LYS A 175 22.31 7.98 5.77
N ASP A 176 23.34 7.18 5.53
CA ASP A 176 24.28 7.28 4.41
C ASP A 176 23.97 6.25 3.29
N ASN A 177 22.75 5.71 3.27
CA ASN A 177 22.25 4.75 2.28
C ASN A 177 23.05 3.44 2.23
N LYS A 178 23.55 2.96 3.37
CA LYS A 178 24.22 1.66 3.50
C LYS A 178 23.31 0.63 4.15
N ILE A 179 23.35 -0.61 3.65
CA ILE A 179 22.62 -1.72 4.23
C ILE A 179 23.52 -2.43 5.24
N THR A 180 23.09 -2.46 6.50
CA THR A 180 23.79 -3.14 7.59
C THR A 180 22.83 -4.06 8.36
N ASP A 181 23.39 -4.88 9.26
CA ASP A 181 22.62 -5.63 10.26
C ASP A 181 21.48 -6.51 9.69
N ILE A 182 21.71 -7.10 8.51
CA ILE A 182 20.73 -7.96 7.85
C ILE A 182 20.48 -9.21 8.69
N LYS A 183 19.24 -9.45 9.07
CA LYS A 183 18.80 -10.60 9.84
C LYS A 183 17.56 -11.22 9.21
N ILE A 184 17.65 -12.51 8.89
CA ILE A 184 16.49 -13.29 8.44
C ILE A 184 15.76 -13.77 9.68
N ILE A 185 14.46 -13.44 9.78
CA ILE A 185 13.62 -13.76 10.93
C ILE A 185 12.91 -15.08 10.67
N ASN A 186 12.08 -15.14 9.64
CA ASN A 186 11.46 -16.38 9.15
C ASN A 186 12.22 -16.88 7.93
N LYS A 187 12.99 -17.94 8.15
CA LYS A 187 13.82 -18.60 7.14
C LYS A 187 12.98 -19.41 6.18
N ARG A 188 13.47 -19.59 4.95
CA ARG A 188 12.83 -20.45 3.95
C ARG A 188 13.69 -21.67 3.60
N THR A 189 14.76 -21.45 2.84
CA THR A 189 15.78 -22.47 2.57
C THR A 189 17.15 -21.81 2.69
N PRO A 190 18.21 -22.53 3.10
CA PRO A 190 19.55 -21.94 3.18
C PRO A 190 20.01 -21.27 1.87
N GLN A 191 19.58 -21.81 0.73
CA GLN A 191 19.85 -21.22 -0.58
C GLN A 191 19.07 -19.92 -0.79
N TYR A 192 17.74 -19.92 -0.57
CA TYR A 192 16.91 -18.73 -0.72
C TYR A 192 17.38 -17.60 0.19
N ASP A 193 17.63 -17.92 1.46
CA ASP A 193 18.11 -17.01 2.49
C ASP A 193 19.43 -16.32 2.07
N SER A 194 20.41 -17.09 1.60
CA SER A 194 21.70 -16.57 1.12
C SER A 194 21.54 -15.71 -0.15
N GLN A 195 20.71 -16.15 -1.09
CA GLN A 195 20.46 -15.40 -2.33
C GLN A 195 19.73 -14.09 -2.06
N PHE A 196 18.78 -14.06 -1.13
CA PHE A 196 18.09 -12.83 -0.71
C PHE A 196 19.10 -11.81 -0.18
N ILE A 197 19.98 -12.22 0.74
CA ILE A 197 21.03 -11.33 1.27
C ILE A 197 21.93 -10.78 0.17
N GLN A 198 22.32 -11.62 -0.80
CA GLN A 198 23.14 -11.19 -1.94
C GLN A 198 22.40 -10.22 -2.86
N ALA A 199 21.11 -10.47 -3.15
CA ALA A 199 20.26 -9.61 -3.96
C ALA A 199 20.05 -8.26 -3.26
N LEU A 200 19.78 -8.26 -1.96
CA LEU A 200 19.62 -7.07 -1.14
C LEU A 200 20.89 -6.20 -1.16
N LYS A 201 22.08 -6.80 -1.01
CA LYS A 201 23.36 -6.07 -1.13
C LYS A 201 23.57 -5.45 -2.52
N LYS A 202 23.11 -6.11 -3.60
CA LYS A 202 23.14 -5.54 -4.96
C LYS A 202 22.15 -4.38 -5.14
N ALA A 203 21.06 -4.38 -4.36
CA ALA A 203 20.03 -3.36 -4.37
C ALA A 203 20.45 -2.07 -3.64
N GLU A 204 21.43 -2.13 -2.72
CA GLU A 204 21.90 -1.01 -1.88
C GLU A 204 22.08 0.30 -2.66
N LYS A 205 22.74 0.26 -3.82
CA LYS A 205 23.03 1.45 -4.63
C LYS A 205 21.81 2.21 -5.16
N TYR A 206 20.63 1.61 -5.10
CA TYR A 206 19.37 2.22 -5.55
C TYR A 206 18.55 2.76 -4.37
N TYR A 207 18.93 2.48 -3.13
CA TYR A 207 18.22 3.01 -1.97
C TYR A 207 18.61 4.45 -1.69
N GLU A 208 17.60 5.25 -1.38
CA GLU A 208 17.73 6.61 -0.88
C GLU A 208 16.90 6.75 0.41
N ASN A 209 17.57 7.22 1.46
CA ASN A 209 16.97 7.50 2.76
C ASN A 209 16.77 9.01 2.92
N PRO A 210 15.55 9.53 2.68
CA PRO A 210 15.30 10.97 2.75
C PRO A 210 15.29 11.51 4.20
N TYR A 211 15.22 10.64 5.20
CA TYR A 211 14.99 11.02 6.61
C TYR A 211 16.26 11.30 7.40
N LYS A 212 17.45 11.07 6.81
CA LYS A 212 18.77 11.32 7.43
C LYS A 212 18.94 10.66 8.82
N LYS A 213 18.20 9.57 9.05
CA LYS A 213 18.23 8.75 10.28
C LYS A 213 18.28 7.29 9.86
N ASN A 214 18.87 6.43 10.68
CA ASN A 214 18.89 5.00 10.38
C ASN A 214 17.45 4.46 10.39
N LEU A 215 17.10 3.71 9.36
CA LEU A 215 15.79 3.08 9.21
C LEU A 215 15.92 1.58 9.43
N LEU A 216 15.11 1.01 10.33
CA LEU A 216 14.88 -0.43 10.40
C LEU A 216 13.80 -0.79 9.37
N ILE A 217 14.17 -1.57 8.37
CA ILE A 217 13.28 -2.01 7.30
C ILE A 217 12.98 -3.48 7.51
N VAL A 218 11.71 -3.84 7.38
CA VAL A 218 11.23 -5.23 7.36
C VAL A 218 10.72 -5.52 5.96
N GLU A 219 11.32 -6.51 5.31
CA GLU A 219 10.86 -7.03 4.03
C GLU A 219 10.11 -8.32 4.26
N GLU A 220 8.89 -8.38 3.75
CA GLU A 220 8.03 -9.56 3.83
C GLU A 220 7.77 -10.11 2.43
N LYS A 221 7.77 -11.43 2.32
CA LYS A 221 7.45 -12.16 1.10
C LYS A 221 6.47 -13.28 1.41
N HIS A 222 5.38 -13.29 0.68
CA HIS A 222 4.39 -14.36 0.69
C HIS A 222 4.48 -15.12 -0.63
N PHE A 223 4.54 -16.45 -0.54
CA PHE A 223 4.64 -17.32 -1.71
C PHE A 223 3.31 -18.00 -1.97
N LEU A 224 2.95 -18.02 -3.25
CA LEU A 224 1.73 -18.70 -3.68
C LEU A 224 1.96 -20.21 -3.72
N LYS A 225 0.94 -20.95 -3.27
CA LYS A 225 0.85 -22.39 -3.44
C LYS A 225 -0.47 -22.73 -4.10
N TRP A 226 -0.39 -23.47 -5.20
CA TRP A 226 -1.57 -23.89 -5.96
C TRP A 226 -2.32 -24.98 -5.21
N TYR A 227 -3.64 -25.05 -5.42
CA TYR A 227 -4.52 -26.01 -4.76
C TYR A 227 -4.04 -27.46 -4.92
N ASP A 228 -3.64 -27.84 -6.14
CA ASP A 228 -3.15 -29.19 -6.44
C ASP A 228 -1.81 -29.53 -5.78
N ASP A 229 -1.06 -28.51 -5.35
CA ASP A 229 0.22 -28.67 -4.66
C ASP A 229 0.04 -28.74 -3.13
N LEU A 230 -1.17 -28.49 -2.62
CA LEU A 230 -1.50 -28.61 -1.21
C LEU A 230 -1.60 -30.09 -0.81
N LYS A 231 -0.99 -30.43 0.33
CA LYS A 231 -1.02 -31.77 0.91
C LYS A 231 -1.94 -31.86 2.12
N ASP A 232 -2.10 -30.75 2.82
CA ASP A 232 -2.93 -30.65 4.01
C ASP A 232 -4.40 -30.40 3.63
N ASN A 233 -5.32 -31.08 4.31
CA ASN A 233 -6.74 -30.98 4.01
C ASN A 233 -7.34 -29.66 4.52
N SER A 234 -6.90 -29.16 5.69
CA SER A 234 -7.35 -27.87 6.21
C SER A 234 -6.92 -26.73 5.27
N GLU A 235 -5.72 -26.81 4.70
CA GLU A 235 -5.25 -25.86 3.68
C GLU A 235 -6.12 -25.90 2.41
N LYS A 236 -6.52 -27.09 1.96
CA LYS A 236 -7.45 -27.23 0.82
C LYS A 236 -8.83 -26.66 1.13
N GLU A 237 -9.35 -26.93 2.32
CA GLU A 237 -10.62 -26.37 2.77
C GLU A 237 -10.57 -24.85 2.85
N LEU A 238 -9.48 -24.28 3.37
CA LEU A 238 -9.24 -22.84 3.39
C LEU A 238 -9.35 -22.26 1.98
N HIS A 239 -8.63 -22.84 1.02
CA HIS A 239 -8.68 -22.43 -0.38
C HIS A 239 -10.10 -22.48 -0.95
N ASN A 240 -10.84 -23.55 -0.68
CA ASN A 240 -12.22 -23.72 -1.16
C ASN A 240 -13.16 -22.68 -0.53
N TYR A 241 -13.10 -22.46 0.78
CA TYR A 241 -13.93 -21.45 1.45
C TYR A 241 -13.65 -20.04 0.95
N ILE A 242 -12.37 -19.69 0.75
CA ILE A 242 -11.99 -18.38 0.22
C ILE A 242 -12.44 -18.22 -1.23
N TYR A 243 -12.25 -19.24 -2.07
CA TYR A 243 -12.63 -19.21 -3.48
C TYR A 243 -14.15 -19.05 -3.64
N GLU A 244 -14.93 -19.93 -3.02
CA GLU A 244 -16.40 -19.90 -3.11
C GLU A 244 -16.96 -18.62 -2.46
N GLY A 245 -16.46 -18.27 -1.27
CA GLY A 245 -16.89 -17.09 -0.54
C GLY A 245 -16.60 -15.79 -1.28
N SER A 246 -15.42 -15.67 -1.88
CA SER A 246 -15.07 -14.54 -2.77
C SER A 246 -15.98 -14.51 -3.99
N GLY A 247 -16.24 -15.66 -4.62
CA GLY A 247 -17.17 -15.73 -5.75
C GLY A 247 -18.58 -15.22 -5.39
N PHE A 248 -19.10 -15.54 -4.20
CA PHE A 248 -20.37 -14.98 -3.75
C PHE A 248 -20.29 -13.48 -3.46
N TYR A 249 -19.20 -13.01 -2.84
CA TYR A 249 -18.96 -11.60 -2.58
C TYR A 249 -18.92 -10.77 -3.87
N ASP A 250 -18.19 -11.22 -4.89
CA ASP A 250 -18.05 -10.53 -6.17
C ASP A 250 -19.38 -10.42 -6.93
N ASN A 251 -20.33 -11.31 -6.63
CA ASN A 251 -21.70 -11.30 -7.14
C ASN A 251 -22.70 -10.60 -6.20
N ASN A 252 -22.23 -9.90 -5.17
CA ASN A 252 -23.03 -9.24 -4.13
C ASN A 252 -24.01 -10.18 -3.38
N ASN A 253 -23.72 -11.49 -3.35
CA ASN A 253 -24.48 -12.46 -2.57
C ASN A 253 -23.87 -12.56 -1.16
N PHE A 254 -24.09 -11.51 -0.37
CA PHE A 254 -23.41 -11.34 0.93
C PHE A 254 -23.80 -12.41 1.96
N GLU A 255 -25.03 -12.92 1.92
CA GLU A 255 -25.46 -14.03 2.79
C GLU A 255 -24.62 -15.29 2.56
N LYS A 256 -24.43 -15.69 1.29
CA LYS A 256 -23.62 -16.87 0.96
C LYS A 256 -22.13 -16.63 1.13
N ALA A 257 -21.67 -15.40 0.88
CA ALA A 257 -20.28 -15.02 1.18
C ALA A 257 -19.99 -15.20 2.68
N ILE A 258 -20.89 -14.75 3.56
CA ILE A 258 -20.79 -14.96 5.00
C ILE A 258 -20.78 -16.45 5.34
N GLU A 259 -21.73 -17.24 4.80
CA GLU A 259 -21.83 -18.68 5.07
C GLU A 259 -20.52 -19.44 4.78
N LYS A 260 -19.80 -19.05 3.72
CA LYS A 260 -18.54 -19.68 3.32
C LYS A 260 -17.35 -19.11 4.07
N LEU A 261 -17.17 -17.79 4.06
CA LEU A 261 -15.99 -17.15 4.64
C LEU A 261 -15.95 -17.28 6.16
N SER A 262 -17.08 -17.37 6.87
CA SER A 262 -17.07 -17.55 8.33
C SER A 262 -16.49 -18.88 8.79
N LYS A 263 -16.34 -19.86 7.88
CA LYS A 263 -15.78 -21.19 8.20
C LYS A 263 -14.26 -21.17 8.33
N ILE A 264 -13.58 -20.11 7.88
CA ILE A 264 -12.12 -20.02 8.00
C ILE A 264 -11.63 -20.04 9.46
N ASP A 265 -12.44 -19.52 10.39
CA ASP A 265 -12.15 -19.54 11.84
C ASP A 265 -12.13 -20.95 12.45
N GLN A 266 -12.66 -21.94 11.74
CA GLN A 266 -12.75 -23.34 12.21
C GLN A 266 -11.53 -24.16 11.80
N LEU A 267 -10.66 -23.62 10.95
CA LEU A 267 -9.51 -24.32 10.39
C LEU A 267 -8.27 -24.09 11.23
N ASP A 268 -7.54 -25.17 11.52
CA ASP A 268 -6.21 -25.08 12.13
C ASP A 268 -5.17 -24.86 11.02
N ILE A 269 -4.78 -23.61 10.81
CA ILE A 269 -3.81 -23.19 9.79
C ILE A 269 -2.61 -22.57 10.50
N LYS A 270 -1.40 -23.07 10.21
CA LYS A 270 -0.16 -22.50 10.74
C LYS A 270 -0.10 -20.99 10.49
N ASP A 271 0.19 -20.25 11.56
CA ASP A 271 0.32 -18.80 11.54
C ASP A 271 1.22 -18.32 10.38
N ASN A 272 0.76 -17.25 9.71
CA ASN A 272 1.43 -16.53 8.62
C ASN A 272 1.53 -17.22 7.25
N LYS A 273 1.20 -18.52 7.12
CA LYS A 273 1.39 -19.25 5.84
C LYS A 273 0.49 -18.73 4.71
N PHE A 274 -0.77 -18.41 5.02
CA PHE A 274 -1.76 -17.91 4.06
C PHE A 274 -2.26 -16.51 4.44
N MET A 275 -1.42 -15.73 5.12
CA MET A 275 -1.82 -14.46 5.75
C MET A 275 -2.52 -13.51 4.78
N MET A 276 -2.02 -13.34 3.56
CA MET A 276 -2.65 -12.47 2.55
C MET A 276 -4.05 -12.94 2.12
N ASN A 277 -4.24 -14.25 1.95
CA ASN A 277 -5.55 -14.80 1.56
C ASN A 277 -6.55 -14.70 2.72
N ILE A 278 -6.11 -14.98 3.94
CA ILE A 278 -6.91 -14.87 5.16
C ILE A 278 -7.28 -13.40 5.43
N HIS A 279 -6.33 -12.49 5.23
CA HIS A 279 -6.53 -11.04 5.31
C HIS A 279 -7.65 -10.57 4.38
N ASP A 280 -7.54 -10.84 3.08
CA ASP A 280 -8.56 -10.48 2.09
C ASP A 280 -9.93 -11.13 2.39
N ALA A 281 -9.93 -12.39 2.86
CA ALA A 281 -11.14 -13.09 3.26
C ALA A 281 -11.87 -12.38 4.42
N TYR A 282 -11.14 -11.94 5.45
CA TYR A 282 -11.73 -11.19 6.56
C TYR A 282 -12.25 -9.82 6.14
N ILE A 283 -11.60 -9.14 5.19
CA ILE A 283 -12.11 -7.88 4.61
C ILE A 283 -13.45 -8.11 3.94
N LYS A 284 -13.51 -9.08 3.02
CA LYS A 284 -14.75 -9.44 2.29
C LYS A 284 -15.86 -9.90 3.23
N LEU A 285 -15.52 -10.67 4.27
CA LEU A 285 -16.46 -11.09 5.30
C LEU A 285 -17.00 -9.88 6.09
N GLY A 286 -16.12 -8.96 6.48
CA GLY A 286 -16.50 -7.72 7.14
C GLY A 286 -17.45 -6.86 6.30
N ILE A 287 -17.13 -6.65 5.02
CA ILE A 287 -17.99 -5.91 4.08
C ILE A 287 -19.33 -6.61 3.90
N SER A 288 -19.34 -7.94 3.78
CA SER A 288 -20.58 -8.72 3.66
C SER A 288 -21.47 -8.56 4.89
N TYR A 289 -20.90 -8.54 6.10
CA TYR A 289 -21.65 -8.25 7.31
C TYR A 289 -22.20 -6.81 7.34
N LEU A 290 -21.41 -5.81 6.92
CA LEU A 290 -21.90 -4.42 6.80
C LEU A 290 -23.08 -4.31 5.82
N ALA A 291 -23.01 -5.00 4.68
CA ALA A 291 -24.05 -4.97 3.67
C ALA A 291 -25.40 -5.49 4.18
N LEU A 292 -25.38 -6.36 5.20
CA LEU A 292 -26.57 -6.91 5.87
C LEU A 292 -26.91 -6.19 7.18
N GLY A 293 -26.30 -5.03 7.47
CA GLY A 293 -26.55 -4.25 8.68
C GLY A 293 -25.99 -4.86 9.98
N LYS A 294 -25.05 -5.81 9.88
CA LYS A 294 -24.45 -6.54 11.01
C LYS A 294 -23.12 -5.90 11.42
N ASN A 295 -23.18 -4.67 11.94
CA ASN A 295 -22.00 -3.83 12.19
C ASN A 295 -21.01 -4.45 13.20
N ASP A 296 -21.49 -5.03 14.30
CA ASP A 296 -20.60 -5.62 15.32
C ASP A 296 -19.77 -6.77 14.74
N GLN A 297 -20.42 -7.67 13.99
CA GLN A 297 -19.75 -8.76 13.30
C GLN A 297 -18.77 -8.25 12.24
N ALA A 298 -19.13 -7.20 11.51
CA ALA A 298 -18.23 -6.58 10.56
C ALA A 298 -16.96 -6.07 11.25
N CYS A 299 -17.11 -5.36 12.36
CA CYS A 299 -16.00 -4.80 13.10
C CYS A 299 -15.09 -5.85 13.73
N ILE A 300 -15.63 -6.97 14.18
CA ILE A 300 -14.83 -8.13 14.61
C ILE A 300 -13.94 -8.60 13.45
N ASN A 301 -14.49 -8.76 12.25
CA ASN A 301 -13.75 -9.26 11.10
C ASN A 301 -12.74 -8.25 10.56
N PHE A 302 -13.06 -6.95 10.52
CA PHE A 302 -12.06 -5.94 10.14
C PHE A 302 -10.88 -5.90 11.12
N ARG A 303 -11.11 -6.11 12.42
CA ARG A 303 -10.04 -6.20 13.43
C ARG A 303 -9.22 -7.48 13.33
N LYS A 304 -9.77 -8.56 12.76
CA LYS A 304 -9.02 -9.77 12.42
C LYS A 304 -8.15 -9.56 11.18
N ALA A 305 -8.66 -8.83 10.18
CA ALA A 305 -7.88 -8.48 9.00
C ALA A 305 -6.73 -7.52 9.36
N GLY A 306 -6.99 -6.43 10.07
CA GLY A 306 -5.96 -5.46 10.38
C GLY A 306 -6.39 -4.41 11.41
N ASN A 307 -5.66 -3.31 11.47
CA ASN A 307 -5.91 -2.21 12.39
C ASN A 307 -5.89 -0.87 11.65
N LEU A 308 -5.83 0.24 12.38
CA LEU A 308 -5.85 1.58 11.77
C LEU A 308 -4.61 1.90 10.91
N THR A 309 -3.52 1.14 11.01
CA THR A 309 -2.35 1.29 10.13
C THR A 309 -2.47 0.50 8.84
N ASP A 310 -3.50 -0.34 8.70
CA ASP A 310 -3.75 -1.11 7.49
C ASP A 310 -4.76 -0.40 6.59
N PHE A 311 -4.28 0.20 5.51
CA PHE A 311 -5.09 0.94 4.55
C PHE A 311 -6.24 0.14 3.92
N ALA A 312 -6.17 -1.18 3.85
CA ALA A 312 -7.23 -2.00 3.27
C ALA A 312 -8.47 -2.08 4.18
N VAL A 313 -8.32 -1.86 5.49
CA VAL A 313 -9.44 -1.90 6.47
C VAL A 313 -9.70 -0.60 7.20
N ARG A 314 -8.71 0.28 7.24
CA ARG A 314 -8.71 1.50 8.04
C ARG A 314 -9.95 2.37 7.87
N ASN A 315 -10.42 2.61 6.65
CA ASN A 315 -11.59 3.48 6.45
C ASN A 315 -12.87 2.81 6.95
N TYR A 316 -12.98 1.48 6.83
CA TYR A 316 -14.09 0.75 7.44
C TYR A 316 -14.05 0.84 8.98
N LEU A 317 -12.87 0.66 9.58
CA LEU A 317 -12.70 0.76 11.03
C LEU A 317 -13.11 2.15 11.55
N LYS A 318 -12.69 3.21 10.87
CA LYS A 318 -13.01 4.60 11.26
C LYS A 318 -14.48 4.95 11.08
N ASP A 319 -15.07 4.51 9.97
CA ASP A 319 -16.42 4.92 9.60
C ASP A 319 -17.48 4.07 10.35
N PHE A 320 -17.18 2.81 10.70
CA PHE A 320 -18.16 1.87 11.27
C PHE A 320 -17.84 1.29 12.66
N CYS A 321 -16.59 1.33 13.13
CA CYS A 321 -16.15 0.51 14.29
C CYS A 321 -15.66 1.31 15.50
N LYS A 322 -16.32 2.42 15.77
CA LYS A 322 -15.99 3.34 16.87
C LYS A 322 -16.06 2.68 18.24
#